data_AF-A0A3B9SZ00-F1
#
_entry.id   AF-A0A3B9SZ00-F1
#
_cell.length_a   1.000
_cell.length_b   1.000
_cell.length_c   1.000
_cell.angle_alpha   90.00
_cell.angle_beta   90.00
_cell.angle_gamma   90.00
#
_symmetry.space_group_name_H-M   'P 1'
#
loop_
_entity.id
_entity.type
_entity.pdbx_description
1 polymer ?
#
loop_
_entity_poly.entity_id
_entity_poly.type
_entity_poly.pdbx_seq_one_letter_code
_entity_poly.pdbx_strand_id
1 'polypeptide(L)'
;IQYSFLDETERNFTVHENGAAVILAACAALCAMTLVSTKNYVRSEKMNQKRQELREAYRQITIKDVTGLLQRIPGSLGINVLSDELDLMQNGDLHFDGRTVLHASIGTAAAPDDYYLRGIVRSEYTGRGWAMPNALYRKNQKLFQRLTSENRMPQTIFHSDHAEELRTAANGKYPVVSCRMTAMKQEQVNFLPYQSIYDLGTKFRYDIEIELENTKDYTFWMLNNAGIHWDMLAERTAPSVSPVVSEYEAFVKENYLSVPDNEAMNRIMDAFAPYMPSQDLPLDQRLAAIRDYIWERADYTTQPGQQPPEEDYVEYFLTTGHKGFCAHYASSAVLLCRMCGIPARYCQGYVMTQNNFVQGKNFSGYEIDIPDDQAHAWAEIYVEGFGWMPYEFTESVMETWHRPIESSEQQETTAVTQTTAVAAQTQTTAVTTASDAQMTQTSTAVQDGTLPNVLTPEQLKRIKMIVLSIAVLILLAAGYYAVHCRIISRRNRAMHDRNPNHAAQASYHFIVQMLAMRGIEQNQLTHDDFAEKAEAACKLLPKGRIRSVSAIVQESVFSRSGITNEDAEKVSAAAEQLAKAMYQEAKTTKKLWLRWVKHLIR
;
A
#
# COMPACT_ATOMS: atom_id res chain seq x y z
N ILE A 1 -50.83 -9.16 -8.98
CA ILE A 1 -49.42 -9.59 -8.99
C ILE A 1 -48.60 -8.38 -8.56
N GLN A 2 -48.26 -8.29 -7.28
CA GLN A 2 -47.41 -7.22 -6.74
C GLN A 2 -46.01 -7.37 -7.33
N TYR A 3 -45.54 -6.35 -8.03
CA TYR A 3 -44.25 -6.35 -8.70
C TYR A 3 -43.12 -6.24 -7.67
N SER A 4 -42.34 -7.31 -7.51
CA SER A 4 -41.17 -7.39 -6.62
C SER A 4 -39.86 -6.95 -7.30
N PHE A 5 -39.92 -6.15 -8.37
CA PHE A 5 -38.71 -5.66 -9.08
C PHE A 5 -38.18 -4.33 -8.53
N LEU A 6 -38.94 -3.65 -7.67
CA LEU A 6 -38.53 -2.39 -7.04
C LEU A 6 -37.48 -2.61 -5.93
N ASP A 7 -37.42 -3.79 -5.33
CA ASP A 7 -36.62 -4.00 -4.11
C ASP A 7 -35.11 -4.12 -4.36
N GLU A 8 -34.72 -4.53 -5.58
CA GLU A 8 -33.31 -4.60 -6.00
C GLU A 8 -32.80 -3.25 -6.53
N THR A 9 -33.68 -2.43 -7.11
CA THR A 9 -33.36 -1.06 -7.57
C THR A 9 -33.45 -0.03 -6.44
N GLU A 10 -34.38 -0.15 -5.49
CA GLU A 10 -34.46 0.70 -4.29
C GLU A 10 -33.20 0.59 -3.42
N ARG A 11 -32.67 -0.63 -3.24
CA ARG A 11 -31.39 -0.88 -2.54
C ARG A 11 -30.17 -0.24 -3.23
N ASN A 12 -30.26 0.00 -4.53
CA ASN A 12 -29.16 0.58 -5.32
C ASN A 12 -29.12 2.13 -5.29
N PHE A 13 -30.18 2.80 -4.81
CA PHE A 13 -30.29 4.27 -4.85
C PHE A 13 -30.58 4.95 -3.51
N THR A 14 -30.81 4.21 -2.42
CA THR A 14 -31.12 4.80 -1.12
C THR A 14 -29.90 4.84 -0.20
N VAL A 15 -29.48 6.05 0.18
CA VAL A 15 -28.64 6.28 1.37
C VAL A 15 -29.57 6.78 2.47
N HIS A 16 -29.49 6.20 3.67
CA HIS A 16 -30.20 6.67 4.85
C HIS A 16 -29.94 8.18 5.06
N GLU A 17 -30.96 9.01 4.81
CA GLU A 17 -30.94 10.48 4.93
C GLU A 17 -30.41 10.96 6.30
N ASN A 18 -30.52 10.11 7.32
CA ASN A 18 -30.08 10.37 8.69
C ASN A 18 -28.55 10.46 8.82
N GLY A 19 -27.76 9.76 8.00
CA GLY A 19 -26.30 9.74 8.11
C GLY A 19 -25.64 11.04 7.68
N ALA A 20 -26.11 11.64 6.57
CA ALA A 20 -25.56 12.89 6.05
C ALA A 20 -25.93 14.11 6.93
N ALA A 21 -27.13 14.11 7.50
CA ALA A 21 -27.59 15.18 8.39
C ALA A 21 -26.80 15.21 9.72
N VAL A 22 -26.48 14.04 10.27
CA VAL A 22 -25.69 13.91 11.52
C VAL A 22 -24.25 14.40 11.32
N ILE A 23 -23.64 14.08 10.18
CA ILE A 23 -22.28 14.54 9.86
C ILE A 23 -22.26 16.07 9.68
N LEU A 24 -23.22 16.65 8.96
CA LEU A 24 -23.31 18.11 8.76
C LEU A 24 -23.57 18.87 10.07
N ALA A 25 -24.39 18.32 10.97
CA ALA A 25 -24.65 18.92 12.28
C ALA A 25 -23.39 18.89 13.18
N ALA A 26 -22.63 17.80 13.17
CA ALA A 26 -21.35 17.70 13.86
C ALA A 26 -20.32 18.71 13.32
N CYS A 27 -20.26 18.90 12.00
CA CYS A 27 -19.41 19.89 11.36
C CYS A 27 -19.76 21.33 11.77
N ALA A 28 -21.05 21.67 11.83
CA ALA A 28 -21.51 23.00 12.22
C ALA A 28 -21.18 23.33 13.70
N ALA A 29 -21.33 22.34 14.60
CA ALA A 29 -20.98 22.49 16.01
C ALA A 29 -19.47 22.72 16.22
N LEU A 30 -18.62 22.00 15.48
CA LEU A 30 -17.17 22.18 15.50
C LEU A 30 -16.72 23.55 14.92
N CYS A 31 -17.39 24.04 13.87
CA CYS A 31 -17.15 25.38 13.33
C CYS A 31 -17.58 26.50 14.30
N ALA A 32 -18.69 26.32 15.02
CA ALA A 32 -19.15 27.30 16.01
C ALA A 32 -18.19 27.40 17.21
N MET A 33 -17.66 26.27 17.69
CA MET A 33 -16.68 26.23 18.79
C MET A 33 -15.34 26.90 18.44
N THR A 34 -14.92 26.85 17.17
CA THR A 34 -13.67 27.47 16.70
C THR A 34 -13.79 28.98 16.48
N LEU A 35 -14.96 29.48 16.06
CA LEU A 35 -15.21 30.91 15.81
C LEU A 35 -15.27 31.77 17.09
N VAL A 36 -15.65 31.20 18.23
CA VAL A 36 -15.66 31.92 19.51
C VAL A 36 -14.24 32.23 20.02
N SER A 37 -13.23 31.50 19.54
CA SER A 37 -11.86 31.54 20.08
C SER A 37 -10.90 32.55 19.44
N THR A 38 -11.29 33.30 18.41
CA THR A 38 -10.34 34.09 17.58
C THR A 38 -10.53 35.61 17.62
N LYS A 39 -11.41 36.15 18.48
CA LYS A 39 -11.80 37.57 18.47
C LYS A 39 -10.66 38.60 18.66
N ASN A 40 -9.47 38.23 19.15
CA ASN A 40 -8.38 39.18 19.44
C ASN A 40 -7.06 38.88 18.70
N TYR A 41 -7.06 38.12 17.61
CA TYR A 41 -5.82 37.82 16.89
C TYR A 41 -5.47 38.92 15.88
N VAL A 42 -4.44 39.74 16.18
CA VAL A 42 -3.86 40.71 15.22
C VAL A 42 -2.59 40.11 14.61
N ARG A 43 -2.50 40.14 13.28
CA ARG A 43 -1.55 39.35 12.46
C ARG A 43 -0.29 40.16 12.13
N SER A 44 0.91 39.57 12.26
CA SER A 44 2.18 40.24 11.97
C SER A 44 2.52 40.30 10.46
N GLU A 45 3.26 41.34 10.04
CA GLU A 45 3.67 41.57 8.64
C GLU A 45 4.45 40.40 8.02
N LYS A 46 5.33 39.76 8.81
CA LYS A 46 6.14 38.61 8.38
C LYS A 46 5.27 37.42 7.92
N MET A 47 4.05 37.32 8.46
CA MET A 47 3.08 36.29 8.07
C MET A 47 2.26 36.68 6.85
N ASN A 48 2.13 37.99 6.55
CA ASN A 48 1.50 38.46 5.32
C ASN A 48 2.44 38.23 4.12
N GLN A 49 3.75 38.42 4.28
CA GLN A 49 4.76 38.08 3.26
C GLN A 49 4.78 36.57 2.96
N LYS A 50 4.91 35.72 3.98
CA LYS A 50 4.85 34.26 3.80
C LYS A 50 3.55 33.76 3.15
N ARG A 51 2.45 34.47 3.38
CA ARG A 51 1.15 34.15 2.74
C ARG A 51 1.14 34.54 1.27
N GLN A 52 1.75 35.65 0.88
CA GLN A 52 1.92 36.02 -0.52
C GLN A 52 2.82 35.02 -1.24
N GLU A 53 3.95 34.62 -0.63
CA GLU A 53 4.82 33.56 -1.15
C GLU A 53 4.08 32.23 -1.31
N LEU A 54 3.28 31.82 -0.32
CA LEU A 54 2.43 30.62 -0.40
C LEU A 54 1.33 30.75 -1.46
N ARG A 55 0.78 31.94 -1.71
CA ARG A 55 -0.24 32.17 -2.75
C ARG A 55 0.35 32.08 -4.15
N GLU A 56 1.56 32.58 -4.35
CA GLU A 56 2.31 32.45 -5.59
C GLU A 56 2.66 30.97 -5.84
N ALA A 57 3.13 30.25 -4.80
CA ALA A 57 3.39 28.82 -4.87
C ALA A 57 2.14 27.99 -5.19
N TYR A 58 0.98 28.35 -4.60
CA TYR A 58 -0.29 27.67 -4.85
C TYR A 58 -0.81 27.84 -6.29
N ARG A 59 -0.40 28.91 -6.97
CA ARG A 59 -0.78 29.19 -8.36
C ARG A 59 -0.02 28.33 -9.38
N GLN A 60 1.08 27.69 -8.96
CA GLN A 60 1.94 26.87 -9.82
C GLN A 60 1.74 25.36 -9.64
N ILE A 61 0.92 24.92 -8.68
CA ILE A 61 0.66 23.49 -8.42
C ILE A 61 -0.31 22.95 -9.48
N THR A 62 0.11 21.90 -10.19
CA THR A 62 -0.74 21.16 -11.15
C THR A 62 -1.20 19.84 -10.52
N ILE A 63 -2.31 19.25 -10.99
CA ILE A 63 -3.03 18.10 -10.39
C ILE A 63 -2.15 16.84 -10.11
N LYS A 64 -0.92 16.78 -10.62
CA LYS A 64 0.06 15.71 -10.36
C LYS A 64 0.73 15.74 -8.97
N ASP A 65 0.67 16.86 -8.23
CA ASP A 65 1.40 17.00 -6.94
C ASP A 65 0.58 16.60 -5.70
N VAL A 66 -0.69 16.22 -5.87
CA VAL A 66 -1.58 15.86 -4.75
C VAL A 66 -1.23 14.50 -4.14
N THR A 67 -0.64 13.60 -4.92
CA THR A 67 -0.23 12.25 -4.48
C THR A 67 0.92 12.28 -3.47
N GLY A 68 1.87 13.20 -3.61
CA GLY A 68 3.01 13.34 -2.69
C GLY A 68 2.63 13.89 -1.31
N LEU A 69 1.48 14.55 -1.18
CA LEU A 69 1.02 15.12 0.10
C LEU A 69 0.32 14.08 1.00
N LEU A 70 -0.26 13.04 0.40
CA LEU A 70 -0.97 11.96 1.12
C LEU A 70 0.01 10.99 1.81
N GLN A 71 1.24 10.88 1.32
CA GLN A 71 2.28 10.00 1.89
C GLN A 71 2.89 10.51 3.21
N ARG A 72 2.53 11.70 3.69
CA ARG A 72 3.16 12.34 4.87
C ARG A 72 2.26 12.46 6.10
N ILE A 73 1.15 11.73 6.16
CA ILE A 73 0.28 11.70 7.35
C ILE A 73 0.87 10.70 8.37
N PRO A 74 1.21 11.12 9.60
CA PRO A 74 1.69 10.21 10.64
C PRO A 74 0.62 9.18 11.03
N GLY A 75 1.02 7.92 11.24
CA GLY A 75 0.17 6.78 11.61
C GLY A 75 -0.55 6.85 12.96
N SER A 76 -0.73 8.04 13.56
CA SER A 76 -1.41 8.24 14.84
C SER A 76 -2.94 8.26 14.75
N LEU A 77 -3.52 8.12 13.55
CA LEU A 77 -4.98 8.20 13.33
C LEU A 77 -5.65 6.88 12.98
N GLY A 78 -4.93 5.77 12.85
CA GLY A 78 -5.55 4.44 12.71
C GLY A 78 -6.48 4.26 11.50
N ILE A 79 -6.41 5.16 10.51
CA ILE A 79 -7.13 5.03 9.23
C ILE A 79 -6.16 4.38 8.24
N ASN A 80 -6.42 3.13 7.89
CA ASN A 80 -5.71 2.42 6.83
C ASN A 80 -6.23 2.91 5.47
N VAL A 81 -5.41 3.70 4.77
CA VAL A 81 -5.50 3.93 3.31
C VAL A 81 -4.31 3.26 2.60
N LEU A 82 -3.50 2.45 3.30
CA LEU A 82 -2.25 1.89 2.79
C LEU A 82 -2.25 0.35 2.75
N SER A 83 -3.30 -0.29 2.24
CA SER A 83 -3.28 -1.74 2.01
C SER A 83 -3.00 -2.16 0.55
N ASP A 84 -3.13 -1.25 -0.43
CA ASP A 84 -3.14 -1.65 -1.85
C ASP A 84 -2.01 -1.04 -2.70
N GLU A 85 -1.14 -0.18 -2.16
CA GLU A 85 -0.25 0.66 -3.00
C GLU A 85 1.19 0.12 -3.20
N LEU A 86 1.62 -0.92 -2.47
CA LEU A 86 2.94 -1.51 -2.67
C LEU A 86 2.89 -3.03 -2.52
N ASP A 87 2.39 -3.65 -3.56
CA ASP A 87 2.55 -5.07 -3.84
C ASP A 87 3.49 -5.20 -5.04
N LEU A 88 4.70 -5.73 -4.79
CA LEU A 88 5.68 -5.92 -5.85
C LEU A 88 5.23 -6.99 -6.85
N MET A 89 4.31 -7.88 -6.45
CA MET A 89 3.92 -9.04 -7.22
C MET A 89 2.42 -9.32 -7.12
N GLN A 90 1.65 -8.41 -7.74
CA GLN A 90 0.20 -8.48 -7.81
C GLN A 90 -0.32 -9.79 -8.42
N ASN A 91 -1.53 -10.17 -8.02
CA ASN A 91 -2.23 -11.33 -8.57
C ASN A 91 -2.42 -11.19 -10.09
N GLY A 92 -1.90 -12.16 -10.86
CA GLY A 92 -1.99 -12.22 -12.32
C GLY A 92 -0.63 -12.36 -12.98
N ASP A 93 -0.52 -11.98 -14.25
CA ASP A 93 0.75 -12.04 -14.98
C ASP A 93 1.70 -10.94 -14.51
N LEU A 94 2.98 -11.29 -14.31
CA LEU A 94 4.03 -10.33 -13.97
C LEU A 94 4.65 -9.74 -15.22
N HIS A 95 4.83 -8.41 -15.21
CA HIS A 95 5.49 -7.66 -16.26
C HIS A 95 6.62 -6.83 -15.68
N PHE A 96 7.85 -7.27 -15.90
CA PHE A 96 9.06 -6.53 -15.58
C PHE A 96 9.65 -5.91 -16.85
N ASP A 97 10.21 -4.71 -16.73
CA ASP A 97 10.84 -4.01 -17.85
C ASP A 97 12.39 -3.97 -17.78
N GLY A 98 12.97 -4.65 -16.77
CA GLY A 98 14.40 -4.84 -16.58
C GLY A 98 15.11 -3.57 -16.11
N ARG A 99 14.37 -2.56 -15.66
CA ARG A 99 14.96 -1.30 -15.22
C ARG A 99 15.50 -1.43 -13.82
N THR A 100 16.68 -0.87 -13.60
CA THR A 100 17.27 -0.72 -12.26
C THR A 100 16.30 0.04 -11.35
N VAL A 101 15.98 -0.57 -10.21
CA VAL A 101 15.16 0.02 -9.14
C VAL A 101 15.99 0.36 -7.91
N LEU A 102 17.03 -0.44 -7.63
CA LEU A 102 17.99 -0.20 -6.55
C LEU A 102 19.42 -0.32 -7.10
N HIS A 103 20.33 0.42 -6.49
CA HIS A 103 21.77 0.29 -6.69
C HIS A 103 22.44 0.14 -5.33
N ALA A 104 23.30 -0.86 -5.18
CA ALA A 104 24.06 -1.07 -3.96
C ALA A 104 25.57 -0.98 -4.20
N SER A 105 26.27 -0.43 -3.22
CA SER A 105 27.74 -0.40 -3.16
C SER A 105 28.19 -0.96 -1.82
N ILE A 106 28.99 -2.03 -1.86
CA ILE A 106 29.47 -2.78 -0.71
C ILE A 106 30.98 -2.58 -0.57
N GLY A 107 31.41 -2.02 0.55
CA GLY A 107 32.81 -1.72 0.85
C GLY A 107 33.61 -2.96 1.27
N THR A 108 33.69 -3.96 0.39
CA THR A 108 34.38 -5.24 0.64
C THR A 108 35.45 -5.53 -0.41
N ALA A 109 36.53 -6.21 0.01
CA ALA A 109 37.56 -6.70 -0.91
C ALA A 109 37.21 -8.07 -1.52
N ALA A 110 36.34 -8.85 -0.86
CA ALA A 110 35.90 -10.15 -1.34
C ALA A 110 34.56 -10.02 -2.07
N ALA A 111 34.35 -10.81 -3.12
CA ALA A 111 33.07 -10.85 -3.81
C ALA A 111 31.93 -11.15 -2.82
N PRO A 112 30.86 -10.34 -2.80
CA PRO A 112 29.70 -10.59 -1.95
C PRO A 112 28.96 -11.86 -2.38
N ASP A 113 28.40 -12.58 -1.41
CA ASP A 113 27.46 -13.69 -1.65
C ASP A 113 26.10 -13.18 -2.14
N ASP A 114 25.16 -14.11 -2.33
CA ASP A 114 23.76 -13.79 -2.58
C ASP A 114 23.05 -13.26 -1.31
N TYR A 115 22.13 -12.31 -1.46
CA TYR A 115 21.39 -11.73 -0.34
C TYR A 115 19.91 -11.51 -0.64
N TYR A 116 19.06 -11.87 0.32
CA TYR A 116 17.66 -11.45 0.37
C TYR A 116 17.54 -10.04 0.94
N LEU A 117 17.10 -9.09 0.13
CA LEU A 117 16.78 -7.73 0.55
C LEU A 117 15.34 -7.66 1.04
N ARG A 118 15.14 -7.92 2.33
CA ARG A 118 13.83 -7.80 2.98
C ARG A 118 13.31 -6.38 2.87
N GLY A 119 12.09 -6.22 2.37
CA GLY A 119 11.38 -4.95 2.38
C GLY A 119 10.04 -5.06 3.10
N ILE A 120 9.08 -5.74 2.48
CA ILE A 120 7.67 -5.67 2.86
C ILE A 120 7.26 -6.99 3.48
N VAL A 121 6.93 -6.95 4.78
CA VAL A 121 6.48 -8.12 5.53
C VAL A 121 4.98 -8.02 5.85
N ARG A 122 4.27 -9.14 5.75
CA ARG A 122 2.82 -9.26 6.00
C ARG A 122 2.51 -10.58 6.71
N SER A 123 1.47 -10.58 7.54
CA SER A 123 1.21 -11.69 8.47
C SER A 123 -0.25 -12.11 8.57
N GLU A 124 -1.18 -11.31 8.06
CA GLU A 124 -2.61 -11.62 8.03
C GLU A 124 -3.01 -12.08 6.63
N TYR A 125 -3.39 -13.35 6.49
CA TYR A 125 -3.84 -13.89 5.20
C TYR A 125 -5.31 -13.51 4.94
N THR A 126 -5.61 -12.98 3.75
CA THR A 126 -6.94 -12.44 3.41
C THR A 126 -7.72 -13.32 2.44
N GLY A 127 -7.15 -14.46 2.03
CA GLY A 127 -7.68 -15.31 0.96
C GLY A 127 -7.31 -14.87 -0.46
N ARG A 128 -6.77 -13.65 -0.62
CA ARG A 128 -6.27 -13.13 -1.91
C ARG A 128 -4.84 -12.57 -1.84
N GLY A 129 -4.20 -12.69 -0.68
CA GLY A 129 -2.89 -12.12 -0.42
C GLY A 129 -2.69 -11.85 1.06
N TRP A 130 -1.78 -10.95 1.38
CA TRP A 130 -1.34 -10.72 2.75
C TRP A 130 -1.46 -9.25 3.18
N ALA A 131 -1.97 -9.04 4.40
CA ALA A 131 -2.16 -7.75 5.02
C ALA A 131 -1.33 -7.60 6.32
N MET A 132 -1.22 -6.35 6.78
CA MET A 132 -0.64 -6.05 8.09
C MET A 132 -1.66 -6.34 9.19
N PRO A 133 -1.32 -7.13 10.22
CA PRO A 133 -2.21 -7.45 11.33
C PRO A 133 -2.33 -6.27 12.31
N ASN A 134 -2.98 -5.18 11.87
CA ASN A 134 -3.00 -3.90 12.59
C ASN A 134 -3.65 -4.01 13.98
N ALA A 135 -4.69 -4.83 14.12
CA ALA A 135 -5.33 -5.07 15.41
C ALA A 135 -4.38 -5.77 16.39
N LEU A 136 -3.62 -6.77 15.91
CA LEU A 136 -2.62 -7.49 16.68
C LEU A 136 -1.53 -6.54 17.19
N TYR A 137 -0.98 -5.70 16.32
CA TYR A 137 0.08 -4.77 16.68
C TYR A 137 -0.38 -3.70 17.68
N ARG A 138 -1.60 -3.17 17.52
CA ARG A 138 -2.17 -2.25 18.51
C ARG A 138 -2.34 -2.90 19.88
N LYS A 139 -2.83 -4.15 19.92
CA LYS A 139 -3.00 -4.92 21.17
C LYS A 139 -1.65 -5.14 21.88
N ASN A 140 -0.57 -5.34 21.12
CA ASN A 140 0.75 -5.67 21.65
C ASN A 140 1.74 -4.50 21.63
N GLN A 141 1.26 -3.26 21.50
CA GLN A 141 2.12 -2.08 21.39
C GLN A 141 3.14 -1.94 22.54
N LYS A 142 2.78 -2.35 23.76
CA LYS A 142 3.68 -2.31 24.93
C LYS A 142 4.88 -3.26 24.81
N LEU A 143 4.72 -4.40 24.15
CA LEU A 143 5.82 -5.33 23.88
C LEU A 143 6.83 -4.66 22.94
N PHE A 144 6.35 -4.12 21.82
CA PHE A 144 7.21 -3.43 20.86
C PHE A 144 7.90 -2.19 21.44
N GLN A 145 7.21 -1.43 22.30
CA GLN A 145 7.83 -0.31 23.02
C GLN A 145 8.97 -0.74 23.94
N ARG A 146 8.83 -1.90 24.60
CA ARG A 146 9.91 -2.45 25.45
C ARG A 146 11.08 -2.96 24.62
N LEU A 147 10.81 -3.69 23.55
CA LEU A 147 11.82 -4.08 22.56
C LEU A 147 12.62 -2.86 22.09
N THR A 148 11.95 -1.74 21.77
CA THR A 148 12.63 -0.48 21.42
C THR A 148 13.48 0.07 22.57
N SER A 149 12.94 0.11 23.80
CA SER A 149 13.67 0.66 24.95
C SER A 149 14.89 -0.17 25.35
N GLU A 150 14.87 -1.48 25.08
CA GLU A 150 15.97 -2.41 25.35
C GLU A 150 16.88 -2.62 24.12
N ASN A 151 16.66 -1.84 23.05
CA ASN A 151 17.37 -1.94 21.77
C ASN A 151 17.39 -3.39 21.21
N ARG A 152 16.30 -4.12 21.42
CA ARG A 152 16.08 -5.47 20.89
C ARG A 152 15.24 -5.35 19.63
N MET A 153 15.85 -5.56 18.48
CA MET A 153 15.17 -5.42 17.19
C MET A 153 14.57 -6.77 16.77
N PRO A 154 13.23 -6.91 16.74
CA PRO A 154 12.59 -8.18 16.39
C PRO A 154 12.93 -8.71 14.99
N GLN A 155 13.37 -7.84 14.08
CA GLN A 155 13.76 -8.12 12.71
C GLN A 155 15.16 -8.74 12.58
N THR A 156 16.02 -8.57 13.58
CA THR A 156 17.43 -9.03 13.61
C THR A 156 17.84 -9.44 15.03
N ILE A 157 16.96 -10.19 15.71
CA ILE A 157 17.10 -10.54 17.14
C ILE A 157 18.48 -11.11 17.45
N PHE A 158 18.94 -12.06 16.65
CA PHE A 158 20.18 -12.81 16.84
C PHE A 158 21.41 -11.95 17.19
N HIS A 159 21.54 -10.77 16.57
CA HIS A 159 22.70 -9.90 16.75
C HIS A 159 22.35 -8.48 17.17
N SER A 160 21.09 -8.21 17.50
CA SER A 160 20.61 -6.87 17.87
C SER A 160 21.27 -6.32 19.13
N ASP A 161 21.72 -7.19 20.04
CA ASP A 161 22.36 -6.82 21.30
C ASP A 161 23.88 -6.77 21.24
N HIS A 162 24.46 -7.36 20.20
CA HIS A 162 25.88 -7.33 19.92
C HIS A 162 26.23 -6.39 18.75
N ALA A 163 25.28 -5.59 18.25
CA ALA A 163 25.47 -4.73 17.07
C ALA A 163 26.70 -3.80 17.18
N GLU A 164 26.89 -3.15 18.34
CA GLU A 164 28.05 -2.28 18.56
C GLU A 164 29.35 -3.09 18.68
N GLU A 165 29.33 -4.23 19.37
CA GLU A 165 30.48 -5.13 19.48
C GLU A 165 30.92 -5.66 18.12
N LEU A 166 29.97 -6.09 17.28
CA LEU A 166 30.21 -6.54 15.92
C LEU A 166 30.85 -5.42 15.07
N ARG A 167 30.35 -4.19 15.20
CA ARG A 167 30.84 -3.02 14.45
C ARG A 167 32.22 -2.56 14.92
N THR A 168 32.54 -2.71 16.21
CA THR A 168 33.76 -2.16 16.83
C THR A 168 34.83 -3.20 17.12
N ALA A 169 34.56 -4.49 16.89
CA ALA A 169 35.51 -5.58 17.11
C ALA A 169 36.83 -5.32 16.37
N ALA A 170 37.84 -4.88 17.13
CA ALA A 170 39.02 -4.17 16.64
C ALA A 170 40.02 -4.98 15.79
N ASN A 171 39.71 -6.22 15.39
CA ASN A 171 40.66 -7.12 14.75
C ASN A 171 40.15 -7.80 13.46
N GLY A 172 39.07 -7.29 12.84
CA GLY A 172 38.50 -7.95 11.66
C GLY A 172 37.99 -9.37 11.95
N LYS A 173 37.65 -9.66 13.21
CA LYS A 173 37.14 -10.96 13.66
C LYS A 173 35.85 -11.36 12.93
N TYR A 174 35.06 -10.37 12.54
CA TYR A 174 33.84 -10.54 11.79
C TYR A 174 33.95 -9.74 10.48
N PRO A 175 33.41 -10.27 9.37
CA PRO A 175 33.46 -9.62 8.06
C PRO A 175 32.41 -8.49 7.96
N VAL A 176 32.45 -7.52 8.88
CA VAL A 176 31.50 -6.41 8.89
C VAL A 176 31.92 -5.35 7.87
N VAL A 177 31.03 -5.03 6.93
CA VAL A 177 31.28 -4.09 5.84
C VAL A 177 30.20 -3.03 5.79
N SER A 178 30.52 -1.84 5.27
CA SER A 178 29.54 -0.80 5.02
C SER A 178 28.88 -1.04 3.66
N CYS A 179 27.57 -0.87 3.62
CA CYS A 179 26.77 -0.90 2.41
C CYS A 179 26.07 0.44 2.22
N ARG A 180 26.11 0.98 1.01
CA ARG A 180 25.27 2.09 0.57
C ARG A 180 24.23 1.55 -0.38
N MET A 181 22.97 1.89 -0.13
CA MET A 181 21.86 1.57 -1.01
C MET A 181 21.24 2.87 -1.52
N THR A 182 21.02 2.92 -2.83
CA THR A 182 20.37 4.03 -3.53
C THR A 182 19.21 3.48 -4.36
N ALA A 183 17.99 3.82 -3.96
CA ALA A 183 16.80 3.58 -4.75
C ALA A 183 16.67 4.65 -5.85
N MET A 184 16.29 4.22 -7.05
CA MET A 184 16.13 5.11 -8.20
C MET A 184 14.94 6.07 -8.00
N LYS A 185 13.99 5.70 -7.13
CA LYS A 185 12.88 6.53 -6.66
C LYS A 185 12.78 6.46 -5.13
N GLN A 186 12.03 7.38 -4.53
CA GLN A 186 11.76 7.31 -3.09
C GLN A 186 10.83 6.12 -2.82
N GLU A 187 11.35 5.12 -2.10
CA GLU A 187 10.58 3.93 -1.72
C GLU A 187 9.77 4.15 -0.44
N GLN A 188 8.80 3.28 -0.17
CA GLN A 188 8.03 3.35 1.09
C GLN A 188 8.75 2.71 2.28
N VAL A 189 9.68 1.78 2.02
CA VAL A 189 10.43 1.02 3.03
C VAL A 189 11.91 0.95 2.66
N ASN A 190 12.76 0.62 3.63
CA ASN A 190 14.14 0.23 3.37
C ASN A 190 14.20 -1.25 2.94
N PHE A 191 15.01 -1.57 1.93
CA PHE A 191 15.30 -2.92 1.49
C PHE A 191 16.66 -3.35 2.07
N LEU A 192 16.64 -4.29 3.02
CA LEU A 192 17.78 -4.58 3.88
C LEU A 192 18.06 -6.10 3.94
N PRO A 193 19.33 -6.53 3.80
CA PRO A 193 19.74 -7.89 4.12
C PRO A 193 19.37 -8.33 5.55
N TYR A 194 19.19 -9.62 5.77
CA TYR A 194 19.02 -10.19 7.13
C TYR A 194 20.28 -10.02 7.98
N GLN A 195 21.44 -9.96 7.33
CA GLN A 195 22.76 -9.77 7.92
C GLN A 195 23.05 -8.32 8.30
N SER A 196 22.11 -7.40 8.09
CA SER A 196 22.29 -5.98 8.37
C SER A 196 22.43 -5.69 9.87
N ILE A 197 23.32 -4.77 10.19
CA ILE A 197 23.64 -4.23 11.50
C ILE A 197 23.35 -2.73 11.46
N TYR A 198 22.78 -2.22 12.55
CA TYR A 198 22.28 -0.86 12.66
C TYR A 198 22.88 -0.15 13.87
N ASP A 199 22.74 1.17 13.88
CA ASP A 199 23.16 1.98 15.02
C ASP A 199 22.19 1.79 16.20
N LEU A 200 22.72 1.98 17.41
CA LEU A 200 21.89 1.98 18.61
C LEU A 200 20.81 3.07 18.51
N GLY A 201 19.57 2.71 18.79
CA GLY A 201 18.44 3.62 18.70
C GLY A 201 17.83 3.79 17.30
N THR A 202 18.29 3.04 16.29
CA THR A 202 17.57 2.90 15.02
C THR A 202 16.12 2.47 15.29
N LYS A 203 15.18 3.13 14.63
CA LYS A 203 13.75 2.88 14.83
C LYS A 203 13.33 1.66 14.05
N PHE A 204 12.28 1.02 14.53
CA PHE A 204 11.63 -0.07 13.83
C PHE A 204 10.12 0.03 14.06
N ARG A 205 9.37 -0.50 13.09
CA ARG A 205 7.92 -0.59 13.14
C ARG A 205 7.51 -2.03 13.40
N TYR A 206 7.04 -2.26 14.63
CA TYR A 206 6.65 -3.58 15.12
C TYR A 206 7.74 -4.62 14.84
N ASP A 207 7.40 -5.76 14.26
CA ASP A 207 8.35 -6.78 13.82
C ASP A 207 8.54 -6.82 12.29
N ILE A 208 8.00 -5.86 11.55
CA ILE A 208 7.92 -5.93 10.08
C ILE A 208 8.94 -5.07 9.36
N GLU A 209 9.42 -3.99 9.98
CA GLU A 209 10.23 -3.01 9.26
C GLU A 209 11.22 -2.29 10.16
N ILE A 210 12.38 -1.98 9.58
CA ILE A 210 13.40 -1.13 10.18
C ILE A 210 13.32 0.22 9.48
N GLU A 211 13.25 1.29 10.26
CA GLU A 211 13.04 2.65 9.79
C GLU A 211 14.37 3.42 9.85
N LEU A 212 15.07 3.48 8.72
CA LEU A 212 16.23 4.35 8.57
C LEU A 212 15.78 5.79 8.27
N GLU A 213 16.72 6.73 8.32
CA GLU A 213 16.43 8.16 8.13
C GLU A 213 15.85 8.50 6.75
N ASN A 214 16.16 7.67 5.74
CA ASN A 214 15.76 7.84 4.36
C ASN A 214 15.54 6.47 3.70
N THR A 215 14.62 6.39 2.75
CA THR A 215 14.33 5.20 1.93
C THR A 215 14.86 5.31 0.50
N LYS A 216 15.37 6.48 0.10
CA LYS A 216 16.04 6.66 -1.19
C LYS A 216 17.53 6.38 -1.10
N ASP A 217 18.25 7.15 -0.29
CA ASP A 217 19.69 7.03 -0.12
C ASP A 217 19.99 6.74 1.33
N TYR A 218 20.49 5.53 1.62
CA TYR A 218 20.74 5.09 2.98
C TYR A 218 21.96 4.18 3.06
N THR A 219 22.52 4.12 4.27
CA THR A 219 23.69 3.30 4.57
C THR A 219 23.42 2.43 5.78
N PHE A 220 23.98 1.24 5.77
CA PHE A 220 23.94 0.30 6.90
C PHE A 220 25.22 -0.52 6.92
N TRP A 221 25.46 -1.21 8.02
CA TRP A 221 26.53 -2.21 8.12
C TRP A 221 25.94 -3.60 7.89
N MET A 222 26.75 -4.56 7.48
CA MET A 222 26.29 -5.94 7.39
C MET A 222 27.42 -6.93 7.61
N LEU A 223 27.08 -8.13 8.07
CA LEU A 223 27.98 -9.27 8.06
C LEU A 223 28.08 -9.80 6.63
N ASN A 224 29.17 -9.47 5.94
CA ASN A 224 29.41 -9.91 4.57
C ASN A 224 29.75 -11.41 4.54
N ASN A 225 29.15 -12.13 3.60
CA ASN A 225 29.35 -13.56 3.38
C ASN A 225 29.06 -14.40 4.63
N ALA A 226 28.11 -13.93 5.45
CA ALA A 226 27.52 -14.68 6.55
C ALA A 226 26.26 -15.38 6.04
N GLY A 227 26.48 -16.49 5.33
CA GLY A 227 25.42 -17.32 4.76
C GLY A 227 24.45 -17.84 5.82
N ILE A 228 23.22 -18.10 5.39
CA ILE A 228 22.16 -18.67 6.23
C ILE A 228 22.17 -20.19 6.06
N HIS A 229 22.69 -20.89 7.06
CA HIS A 229 22.85 -22.34 7.05
C HIS A 229 21.75 -22.98 7.91
N TRP A 230 20.69 -23.49 7.25
CA TRP A 230 19.49 -24.00 7.90
C TRP A 230 19.72 -25.26 8.74
N ASP A 231 20.68 -26.09 8.36
CA ASP A 231 21.19 -27.22 9.15
C ASP A 231 21.69 -26.76 10.53
N MET A 232 22.49 -25.69 10.58
CA MET A 232 22.98 -25.14 11.85
C MET A 232 21.90 -24.45 12.68
N LEU A 233 20.96 -23.77 12.03
CA LEU A 233 19.86 -23.07 12.69
C LEU A 233 18.87 -24.05 13.33
N ALA A 234 18.58 -25.17 12.66
CA ALA A 234 17.65 -26.19 13.14
C ALA A 234 18.18 -26.92 14.40
N GLU A 235 19.50 -27.12 14.51
CA GLU A 235 20.13 -27.81 15.64
C GLU A 235 20.30 -26.94 16.91
N ARG A 236 20.16 -25.62 16.79
CA ARG A 236 20.51 -24.66 17.86
C ARG A 236 19.33 -23.84 18.36
N THR A 237 18.20 -24.48 18.66
CA THR A 237 17.09 -23.78 19.31
C THR A 237 17.25 -23.81 20.83
N ALA A 238 17.51 -22.66 21.43
CA ALA A 238 17.46 -22.47 22.88
C ALA A 238 16.64 -21.22 23.18
N PRO A 239 15.73 -21.25 24.16
CA PRO A 239 14.99 -20.05 24.58
C PRO A 239 15.95 -18.93 24.92
N SER A 240 15.61 -17.70 24.52
CA SER A 240 16.46 -16.55 24.84
C SER A 240 16.59 -16.38 26.35
N VAL A 241 17.79 -16.01 26.81
CA VAL A 241 18.03 -15.59 28.20
C VAL A 241 17.50 -14.17 28.48
N SER A 242 17.15 -13.41 27.44
CA SER A 242 16.60 -12.06 27.57
C SER A 242 15.09 -12.11 27.79
N PRO A 243 14.56 -11.60 28.93
CA PRO A 243 13.13 -11.67 29.24
C PRO A 243 12.22 -11.04 28.17
N VAL A 244 12.62 -9.91 27.57
CA VAL A 244 11.83 -9.25 26.53
C VAL A 244 11.83 -10.05 25.22
N VAL A 245 12.92 -10.76 24.92
CA VAL A 245 12.99 -11.66 23.77
C VAL A 245 12.15 -12.89 24.01
N SER A 246 12.19 -13.51 25.19
CA SER A 246 11.31 -14.64 25.53
C SER A 246 9.82 -14.27 25.45
N GLU A 247 9.46 -13.06 25.88
CA GLU A 247 8.09 -12.56 25.72
C GLU A 247 7.71 -12.38 24.25
N TYR A 248 8.64 -11.89 23.44
CA TYR A 248 8.44 -11.79 22.00
C TYR A 248 8.35 -13.17 21.31
N GLU A 249 9.16 -14.15 21.72
CA GLU A 249 9.07 -15.54 21.26
C GLU A 249 7.67 -16.12 21.56
N ALA A 250 7.13 -15.86 22.76
CA ALA A 250 5.77 -16.26 23.12
C ALA A 250 4.72 -15.55 22.25
N PHE A 251 4.86 -14.24 22.04
CA PHE A 251 4.00 -13.48 21.12
C PHE A 251 4.05 -14.06 19.69
N VAL A 252 5.23 -14.47 19.21
CA VAL A 252 5.35 -15.09 17.89
C VAL A 252 4.61 -16.43 17.83
N LYS A 253 4.86 -17.31 18.80
CA LYS A 253 4.20 -18.63 18.90
C LYS A 253 2.67 -18.51 18.97
N GLU A 254 2.13 -17.50 19.65
CA GLU A 254 0.69 -17.29 19.75
C GLU A 254 0.06 -16.74 18.45
N ASN A 255 0.75 -15.86 17.72
CA ASN A 255 0.09 -15.02 16.72
C ASN A 255 0.47 -15.35 15.26
N TYR A 256 1.61 -16.03 15.04
CA TYR A 256 2.13 -16.36 13.72
C TYR A 256 1.85 -17.81 13.28
N LEU A 257 0.93 -18.48 13.95
CA LEU A 257 0.38 -19.79 13.58
C LEU A 257 -1.04 -19.69 12.98
N SER A 258 -1.63 -18.50 12.97
CA SER A 258 -3.03 -18.33 12.57
C SER A 258 -3.24 -18.53 11.07
N VAL A 259 -4.23 -19.34 10.73
CA VAL A 259 -4.82 -19.45 9.38
C VAL A 259 -6.31 -19.10 9.48
N PRO A 260 -6.94 -18.51 8.44
CA PRO A 260 -8.38 -18.22 8.49
C PRO A 260 -9.20 -19.49 8.72
N ASP A 261 -10.21 -19.40 9.59
CA ASP A 261 -11.18 -20.48 9.78
C ASP A 261 -12.27 -20.38 8.71
N ASN A 262 -12.02 -21.02 7.56
CA ASN A 262 -12.94 -21.06 6.43
C ASN A 262 -12.81 -22.37 5.65
N GLU A 263 -13.75 -22.64 4.74
CA GLU A 263 -13.77 -23.89 3.99
C GLU A 263 -12.54 -24.10 3.10
N ALA A 264 -11.97 -23.03 2.53
CA ALA A 264 -10.79 -23.12 1.69
C ALA A 264 -9.58 -23.65 2.49
N MET A 265 -9.34 -23.09 3.68
CA MET A 265 -8.25 -23.54 4.55
C MET A 265 -8.48 -24.96 5.06
N ASN A 266 -9.73 -25.35 5.32
CA ASN A 266 -10.07 -26.73 5.67
C ASN A 266 -9.74 -27.70 4.53
N ARG A 267 -10.06 -27.36 3.28
CA ARG A 267 -9.73 -28.20 2.11
C ARG A 267 -8.23 -28.30 1.88
N ILE A 268 -7.48 -27.21 2.04
CA ILE A 268 -6.01 -27.23 1.98
C ILE A 268 -5.45 -28.14 3.07
N MET A 269 -5.93 -28.02 4.31
CA MET A 269 -5.48 -28.84 5.43
C MET A 269 -5.79 -30.33 5.19
N ASP A 270 -7.00 -30.66 4.72
CA ASP A 270 -7.39 -32.04 4.41
C ASP A 270 -6.53 -32.65 3.30
N ALA A 271 -6.23 -31.88 2.25
CA ALA A 271 -5.36 -32.31 1.17
C ALA A 271 -3.89 -32.49 1.60
N PHE A 272 -3.42 -31.64 2.52
CA PHE A 272 -2.04 -31.65 3.00
C PHE A 272 -1.80 -32.63 4.16
N ALA A 273 -2.81 -32.96 4.96
CA ALA A 273 -2.68 -33.81 6.15
C ALA A 273 -1.94 -35.15 5.92
N PRO A 274 -2.14 -35.87 4.80
CA PRO A 274 -1.37 -37.10 4.51
C PRO A 274 0.13 -36.89 4.29
N TYR A 275 0.55 -35.66 3.97
CA TYR A 275 1.92 -35.26 3.65
C TYR A 275 2.58 -34.46 4.77
N MET A 276 1.84 -34.17 5.84
CA MET A 276 2.33 -33.34 6.94
C MET A 276 3.54 -34.02 7.61
N PRO A 277 4.70 -33.33 7.71
CA PRO A 277 5.87 -33.92 8.33
C PRO A 277 5.67 -34.10 9.84
N SER A 278 6.25 -35.16 10.40
CA SER A 278 6.22 -35.38 11.85
C SER A 278 6.85 -34.20 12.59
N GLN A 279 6.29 -33.83 13.75
CA GLN A 279 6.85 -32.79 14.62
C GLN A 279 8.19 -33.20 15.24
N ASP A 280 8.50 -34.50 15.29
CA ASP A 280 9.77 -35.02 15.80
C ASP A 280 10.93 -34.83 14.81
N LEU A 281 10.64 -34.49 13.56
CA LEU A 281 11.67 -34.21 12.57
C LEU A 281 12.34 -32.85 12.85
N PRO A 282 13.66 -32.72 12.58
CA PRO A 282 14.34 -31.44 12.57
C PRO A 282 13.62 -30.38 11.71
N LEU A 283 13.69 -29.11 12.12
CA LEU A 283 12.94 -28.03 11.48
C LEU A 283 13.25 -27.92 9.98
N ASP A 284 14.52 -28.03 9.60
CA ASP A 284 14.97 -28.01 8.21
C ASP A 284 14.33 -29.13 7.37
N GLN A 285 14.22 -30.35 7.91
CA GLN A 285 13.58 -31.48 7.24
C GLN A 285 12.06 -31.28 7.11
N ARG A 286 11.42 -30.67 8.12
CA ARG A 286 9.99 -30.32 8.04
C ARG A 286 9.74 -29.26 6.97
N LEU A 287 10.59 -28.24 6.89
CA LEU A 287 10.51 -27.20 5.85
C LEU A 287 10.77 -27.79 4.45
N ALA A 288 11.74 -28.71 4.32
CA ALA A 288 12.00 -29.42 3.06
C ALA A 288 10.79 -30.25 2.62
N ALA A 289 10.13 -30.98 3.52
CA ALA A 289 8.92 -31.74 3.18
C ALA A 289 7.76 -30.84 2.70
N ILE A 290 7.58 -29.67 3.32
CA ILE A 290 6.57 -28.67 2.88
C ILE A 290 6.93 -28.14 1.49
N ARG A 291 8.22 -27.83 1.25
CA ARG A 291 8.72 -27.38 -0.05
C ARG A 291 8.45 -28.42 -1.13
N ASP A 292 8.84 -29.66 -0.88
CA ASP A 292 8.70 -30.75 -1.85
C ASP A 292 7.22 -31.00 -2.17
N TYR A 293 6.33 -30.92 -1.17
CA TYR A 293 4.88 -30.98 -1.39
C TYR A 293 4.37 -29.92 -2.38
N ILE A 294 4.87 -28.68 -2.30
CA ILE A 294 4.50 -27.59 -3.20
C ILE A 294 5.07 -27.85 -4.61
N TRP A 295 6.35 -28.22 -4.69
CA TRP A 295 7.05 -28.46 -5.97
C TRP A 295 6.43 -29.61 -6.77
N GLU A 296 5.97 -30.67 -6.10
CA GLU A 296 5.27 -31.78 -6.77
C GLU A 296 3.90 -31.40 -7.35
N ARG A 297 3.36 -30.22 -7.00
CA ARG A 297 2.00 -29.79 -7.35
C ARG A 297 1.93 -28.56 -8.23
N ALA A 298 3.02 -27.85 -8.45
CA ALA A 298 2.96 -26.63 -9.21
C ALA A 298 4.24 -26.39 -10.01
N ASP A 299 4.08 -25.86 -11.21
CA ASP A 299 5.17 -25.41 -12.06
C ASP A 299 5.41 -23.91 -11.85
N TYR A 300 6.68 -23.49 -11.91
CA TYR A 300 7.01 -22.07 -11.88
C TYR A 300 6.70 -21.38 -13.22
N THR A 301 5.96 -20.28 -13.19
CA THR A 301 5.71 -19.41 -14.35
C THR A 301 5.36 -17.97 -13.93
N THR A 302 5.85 -16.98 -14.68
CA THR A 302 5.47 -15.57 -14.53
C THR A 302 4.13 -15.24 -15.18
N GLN A 303 3.53 -16.21 -15.90
CA GLN A 303 2.24 -16.08 -16.57
C GLN A 303 1.27 -17.20 -16.12
N PRO A 304 0.85 -17.21 -14.85
CA PRO A 304 -0.09 -18.21 -14.35
C PRO A 304 -1.53 -18.00 -14.84
N GLY A 305 -1.82 -16.87 -15.50
CA GLY A 305 -3.16 -16.48 -15.90
C GLY A 305 -3.98 -15.90 -14.75
N GLN A 306 -5.29 -15.70 -14.98
CA GLN A 306 -6.18 -15.13 -13.98
C GLN A 306 -6.87 -16.20 -13.15
N GLN A 307 -6.73 -16.09 -11.83
CA GLN A 307 -7.51 -16.86 -10.88
C GLN A 307 -8.99 -16.45 -10.92
N PRO A 308 -9.93 -17.40 -10.78
CA PRO A 308 -11.35 -17.11 -10.60
C PRO A 308 -11.60 -16.19 -9.39
N PRO A 309 -12.44 -15.13 -9.50
CA PRO A 309 -12.63 -14.17 -8.42
C PRO A 309 -13.16 -14.74 -7.10
N GLU A 310 -13.86 -15.88 -7.15
CA GLU A 310 -14.50 -16.48 -5.96
C GLU A 310 -13.65 -17.53 -5.26
N GLU A 311 -12.51 -17.94 -5.84
CA GLU A 311 -11.63 -18.95 -5.26
C GLU A 311 -10.54 -18.32 -4.37
N ASP A 312 -10.03 -19.09 -3.41
CA ASP A 312 -8.91 -18.69 -2.56
C ASP A 312 -7.58 -18.80 -3.34
N TYR A 313 -6.68 -17.85 -3.13
CA TYR A 313 -5.43 -17.72 -3.87
C TYR A 313 -4.49 -18.92 -3.72
N VAL A 314 -4.31 -19.41 -2.49
CA VAL A 314 -3.45 -20.57 -2.22
C VAL A 314 -4.17 -21.86 -2.58
N GLU A 315 -5.48 -21.95 -2.31
CA GLU A 315 -6.26 -23.14 -2.69
C GLU A 315 -6.18 -23.38 -4.20
N TYR A 316 -6.52 -22.36 -5.00
CA TYR A 316 -6.50 -22.46 -6.46
C TYR A 316 -5.13 -22.90 -6.96
N PHE A 317 -4.05 -22.29 -6.46
CA PHE A 317 -2.70 -22.64 -6.86
C PHE A 317 -2.33 -24.10 -6.57
N LEU A 318 -2.65 -24.61 -5.38
CA LEU A 318 -2.27 -25.96 -4.95
C LEU A 318 -3.14 -27.07 -5.55
N THR A 319 -4.39 -26.77 -5.94
CA THR A 319 -5.37 -27.81 -6.33
C THR A 319 -5.83 -27.76 -7.78
N THR A 320 -5.77 -26.60 -8.43
CA THR A 320 -6.44 -26.38 -9.73
C THR A 320 -5.51 -25.73 -10.75
N GLY A 321 -4.93 -24.58 -10.40
CA GLY A 321 -4.09 -23.78 -11.28
C GLY A 321 -2.73 -24.43 -11.55
N HIS A 322 -2.11 -25.04 -10.52
CA HIS A 322 -0.83 -25.75 -10.58
C HIS A 322 0.31 -24.97 -11.27
N LYS A 323 0.20 -23.64 -11.30
CA LYS A 323 1.10 -22.73 -12.01
C LYS A 323 1.15 -21.41 -11.26
N GLY A 324 2.35 -20.92 -11.00
CA GLY A 324 2.53 -19.69 -10.23
C GLY A 324 3.97 -19.21 -10.22
N PHE A 325 4.17 -17.99 -9.76
CA PHE A 325 5.48 -17.42 -9.44
C PHE A 325 5.67 -17.36 -7.93
N CYS A 326 6.81 -16.82 -7.48
CA CYS A 326 7.27 -16.82 -6.09
C CYS A 326 6.24 -16.37 -5.03
N ALA A 327 5.33 -15.43 -5.31
CA ALA A 327 4.29 -15.07 -4.33
C ALA A 327 3.31 -16.22 -4.04
N HIS A 328 3.01 -17.08 -5.02
CA HIS A 328 2.15 -18.26 -4.84
C HIS A 328 2.85 -19.29 -3.95
N TYR A 329 4.13 -19.56 -4.23
CA TYR A 329 4.97 -20.48 -3.44
C TYR A 329 5.13 -19.98 -2.01
N ALA A 330 5.53 -18.72 -1.82
CA ALA A 330 5.70 -18.12 -0.51
C ALA A 330 4.39 -18.10 0.29
N SER A 331 3.26 -17.75 -0.33
CA SER A 331 1.95 -17.75 0.34
C SER A 331 1.55 -19.16 0.78
N SER A 332 1.72 -20.15 -0.10
CA SER A 332 1.43 -21.56 0.20
C SER A 332 2.31 -22.05 1.34
N ALA A 333 3.62 -21.79 1.25
CA ALA A 333 4.58 -22.19 2.26
C ALA A 333 4.26 -21.61 3.63
N VAL A 334 3.90 -20.33 3.72
CA VAL A 334 3.53 -19.71 5.01
C VAL A 334 2.30 -20.40 5.60
N LEU A 335 1.25 -20.65 4.82
CA LEU A 335 0.04 -21.32 5.34
C LEU A 335 0.32 -22.76 5.77
N LEU A 336 1.04 -23.54 4.96
CA LEU A 336 1.39 -24.93 5.27
C LEU A 336 2.33 -25.03 6.48
N CYS A 337 3.29 -24.11 6.62
CA CYS A 337 4.12 -23.99 7.82
C CYS A 337 3.26 -23.74 9.06
N ARG A 338 2.32 -22.78 8.99
CA ARG A 338 1.41 -22.47 10.10
C ARG A 338 0.54 -23.66 10.49
N MET A 339 0.02 -24.39 9.51
CA MET A 339 -0.73 -25.65 9.73
C MET A 339 0.12 -26.73 10.40
N CYS A 340 1.44 -26.73 10.18
CA CYS A 340 2.39 -27.62 10.86
C CYS A 340 2.82 -27.12 12.25
N GLY A 341 2.30 -25.99 12.74
CA GLY A 341 2.76 -25.39 13.99
C GLY A 341 4.11 -24.67 13.89
N ILE A 342 4.53 -24.29 12.68
CA ILE A 342 5.76 -23.52 12.43
C ILE A 342 5.39 -22.04 12.28
N PRO A 343 5.84 -21.12 13.16
CA PRO A 343 5.55 -19.71 13.01
C PRO A 343 6.19 -19.14 11.75
N ALA A 344 5.34 -18.61 10.86
CA ALA A 344 5.76 -18.15 9.53
C ALA A 344 5.03 -16.87 9.13
N ARG A 345 5.65 -16.07 8.25
CA ARG A 345 5.03 -14.87 7.66
C ARG A 345 5.54 -14.59 6.24
N TYR A 346 4.76 -13.84 5.48
CA TYR A 346 5.04 -13.51 4.09
C TYR A 346 6.00 -12.32 4.01
N CYS A 347 7.02 -12.42 3.16
CA CYS A 347 7.96 -11.36 2.89
C CYS A 347 8.15 -11.18 1.38
N GLN A 348 8.27 -9.93 0.95
CA GLN A 348 8.68 -9.58 -0.41
C GLN A 348 9.75 -8.48 -0.40
N GLY A 349 10.56 -8.46 -1.44
CA GLY A 349 11.64 -7.51 -1.62
C GLY A 349 12.40 -7.82 -2.89
N TYR A 350 13.73 -7.81 -2.82
CA TYR A 350 14.60 -8.10 -3.95
C TYR A 350 15.65 -9.14 -3.57
N VAL A 351 16.21 -9.82 -4.57
CA VAL A 351 17.40 -10.64 -4.40
C VAL A 351 18.60 -9.97 -5.05
N MET A 352 19.74 -10.01 -4.38
CA MET A 352 21.04 -9.69 -4.97
C MET A 352 21.75 -11.00 -5.22
N THR A 353 22.10 -11.28 -6.47
CA THR A 353 22.85 -12.49 -6.83
C THR A 353 24.32 -12.18 -7.05
N GLN A 354 25.22 -13.01 -6.53
CA GLN A 354 26.67 -12.94 -6.61
C GLN A 354 27.15 -12.63 -8.04
N ASN A 355 26.51 -13.25 -9.04
CA ASN A 355 26.86 -13.10 -10.45
C ASN A 355 26.63 -11.70 -11.04
N ASN A 356 25.85 -10.85 -10.37
CA ASN A 356 25.52 -9.50 -10.83
C ASN A 356 26.38 -8.41 -10.19
N PHE A 357 27.25 -8.78 -9.23
CA PHE A 357 28.18 -7.82 -8.64
C PHE A 357 29.35 -7.52 -9.58
N VAL A 358 29.61 -6.24 -9.79
CA VAL A 358 30.76 -5.73 -10.53
C VAL A 358 31.75 -5.08 -9.57
N GLN A 359 33.05 -5.25 -9.83
CA GLN A 359 34.06 -4.56 -9.03
C GLN A 359 33.97 -3.04 -9.30
N GLY A 360 33.90 -2.25 -8.22
CA GLY A 360 33.76 -0.80 -8.32
C GLY A 360 34.94 -0.15 -9.05
N LYS A 361 34.67 0.96 -9.77
CA LYS A 361 35.64 1.62 -10.68
C LYS A 361 36.95 2.06 -10.02
N ASN A 362 36.96 2.25 -8.71
CA ASN A 362 38.13 2.64 -7.92
C ASN A 362 38.72 1.49 -7.08
N PHE A 363 38.34 0.23 -7.36
CA PHE A 363 38.81 -1.00 -6.70
C PHE A 363 38.56 -1.08 -5.18
N SER A 364 37.69 -0.23 -4.63
CA SER A 364 37.44 -0.14 -3.18
C SER A 364 36.16 -0.84 -2.70
N GLY A 365 35.59 -1.73 -3.51
CA GLY A 365 34.31 -2.40 -3.21
C GLY A 365 33.69 -3.09 -4.42
N TYR A 366 32.48 -3.61 -4.21
CA TYR A 366 31.61 -4.17 -5.25
C TYR A 366 30.35 -3.31 -5.39
N GLU A 367 29.83 -3.22 -6.60
CA GLU A 367 28.60 -2.52 -6.96
C GLU A 367 27.63 -3.48 -7.64
N ILE A 368 26.33 -3.25 -7.49
CA ILE A 368 25.29 -4.02 -8.18
C ILE A 368 24.11 -3.09 -8.50
N ASP A 369 23.65 -3.18 -9.75
CA ASP A 369 22.34 -2.66 -10.15
C ASP A 369 21.33 -3.79 -9.99
N ILE A 370 20.23 -3.51 -9.30
CA ILE A 370 19.15 -4.46 -9.00
C ILE A 370 17.95 -4.05 -9.86
N PRO A 371 17.66 -4.79 -10.95
CA PRO A 371 16.48 -4.56 -11.77
C PRO A 371 15.17 -4.96 -11.09
N ASP A 372 14.05 -4.46 -11.61
CA ASP A 372 12.70 -4.76 -11.14
C ASP A 372 12.35 -6.25 -11.23
N ASP A 373 12.92 -6.97 -12.22
CA ASP A 373 12.78 -8.42 -12.38
C ASP A 373 13.47 -9.26 -11.30
N GLN A 374 14.28 -8.63 -10.42
CA GLN A 374 14.81 -9.27 -9.21
C GLN A 374 13.86 -9.16 -8.02
N ALA A 375 12.64 -8.61 -8.22
CA ALA A 375 11.61 -8.64 -7.21
C ALA A 375 11.26 -10.09 -6.86
N HIS A 376 11.18 -10.37 -5.56
CA HIS A 376 11.01 -11.74 -5.07
C HIS A 376 10.20 -11.80 -3.79
N ALA A 377 9.60 -12.96 -3.54
CA ALA A 377 8.80 -13.25 -2.36
C ALA A 377 9.21 -14.60 -1.77
N TRP A 378 9.27 -14.65 -0.45
CA TRP A 378 9.68 -15.81 0.31
C TRP A 378 8.94 -15.88 1.64
N ALA A 379 9.08 -17.01 2.33
CA ALA A 379 8.59 -17.17 3.69
C ALA A 379 9.67 -16.77 4.70
N GLU A 380 9.32 -15.97 5.70
CA GLU A 380 10.11 -15.86 6.92
C GLU A 380 9.64 -16.88 7.93
N ILE A 381 10.56 -17.72 8.41
CA ILE A 381 10.34 -18.72 9.43
C ILE A 381 10.99 -18.24 10.73
N TYR A 382 10.25 -18.32 11.84
CA TYR A 382 10.79 -17.94 13.14
C TYR A 382 11.60 -19.10 13.74
N VAL A 383 12.87 -18.84 14.02
CA VAL A 383 13.77 -19.77 14.69
C VAL A 383 14.02 -19.24 16.11
N GLU A 384 13.66 -20.02 17.12
CA GLU A 384 13.83 -19.66 18.53
C GLU A 384 15.32 -19.36 18.84
N GLY A 385 15.59 -18.26 19.53
CA GLY A 385 16.95 -17.75 19.78
C GLY A 385 17.61 -16.98 18.61
N PHE A 386 17.16 -17.16 17.36
CA PHE A 386 17.72 -16.47 16.19
C PHE A 386 16.81 -15.36 15.62
N GLY A 387 15.49 -15.57 15.65
CA GLY A 387 14.50 -14.66 15.10
C GLY A 387 13.99 -15.08 13.73
N TRP A 388 13.57 -14.11 12.91
CA TRP A 388 13.00 -14.34 11.59
C TRP A 388 14.09 -14.59 10.54
N MET A 389 14.03 -15.77 9.91
CA MET A 389 14.98 -16.19 8.88
C MET A 389 14.26 -16.51 7.56
N PRO A 390 14.80 -16.09 6.40
CA PRO A 390 14.23 -16.41 5.10
C PRO A 390 14.43 -17.89 4.78
N TYR A 391 13.38 -18.55 4.30
CA TYR A 391 13.45 -19.88 3.71
C TYR A 391 12.87 -19.83 2.29
N GLU A 392 13.61 -20.40 1.33
CA GLU A 392 13.21 -20.42 -0.07
C GLU A 392 12.31 -21.62 -0.35
N PHE A 393 11.13 -21.35 -0.88
CA PHE A 393 10.15 -22.36 -1.28
C PHE A 393 9.91 -22.36 -2.79
N THR A 394 10.55 -21.47 -3.54
CA THR A 394 10.42 -21.34 -4.99
C THR A 394 11.50 -22.15 -5.70
N GLU A 395 11.09 -23.05 -6.57
CA GLU A 395 11.99 -23.97 -7.31
C GLU A 395 13.04 -23.23 -8.17
N SER A 396 12.60 -22.26 -8.97
CA SER A 396 13.46 -21.55 -9.94
C SER A 396 14.59 -20.71 -9.31
N VAL A 397 14.42 -20.34 -8.04
CA VAL A 397 15.43 -19.58 -7.31
C VAL A 397 16.56 -20.50 -6.82
N MET A 398 16.25 -21.73 -6.38
CA MET A 398 17.31 -22.69 -6.04
C MET A 398 18.17 -23.05 -7.25
N GLU A 399 17.60 -23.08 -8.47
CA GLU A 399 18.38 -23.28 -9.70
C GLU A 399 19.28 -22.08 -10.06
N THR A 400 18.82 -20.85 -9.78
CA THR A 400 19.57 -19.63 -10.09
C THR A 400 20.74 -19.40 -9.12
N TRP A 401 20.58 -19.75 -7.84
CA TRP A 401 21.62 -19.62 -6.80
C TRP A 401 22.70 -20.72 -6.90
N HIS A 402 22.44 -21.80 -7.65
CA HIS A 402 23.36 -22.94 -7.80
C HIS A 402 23.96 -23.10 -9.21
N ARG A 403 23.75 -22.15 -10.14
CA ARG A 403 24.29 -22.30 -11.50
C ARG A 403 25.83 -22.18 -11.50
N PRO A 404 26.59 -23.23 -11.86
CA PRO A 404 28.03 -23.13 -12.04
C PRO A 404 28.34 -22.28 -13.26
N ILE A 405 29.48 -21.57 -13.23
CA ILE A 405 30.00 -20.77 -14.34
C ILE A 405 30.22 -21.68 -15.55
N GLU A 406 29.31 -21.64 -16.52
CA GLU A 406 29.68 -22.03 -17.89
C GLU A 406 30.53 -20.89 -18.45
N SER A 407 31.82 -21.15 -18.57
CA SER A 407 32.74 -20.32 -19.32
C SER A 407 32.17 -20.13 -20.73
N SER A 408 31.65 -18.95 -21.01
CA SER A 408 31.24 -18.58 -22.36
C SER A 408 32.49 -18.62 -23.25
N GLU A 409 32.63 -19.69 -24.02
CA GLU A 409 33.57 -19.78 -25.12
C GLU A 409 33.35 -18.59 -26.06
N GLN A 410 34.48 -17.99 -26.43
CA GLN A 410 34.57 -16.88 -27.35
C GLN A 410 33.88 -17.22 -28.68
N GLN A 411 32.85 -16.46 -29.05
CA GLN A 411 32.56 -16.24 -30.47
C GLN A 411 33.10 -14.88 -30.87
N GLU A 412 34.22 -14.94 -31.60
CA GLU A 412 34.77 -13.85 -32.39
C GLU A 412 33.67 -13.27 -33.28
N THR A 413 33.53 -11.95 -33.30
CA THR A 413 33.17 -11.26 -34.54
C THR A 413 33.89 -9.93 -34.64
N THR A 414 34.50 -9.75 -35.80
CA THR A 414 35.58 -8.85 -36.12
C THR A 414 35.11 -7.40 -36.31
N ALA A 415 35.85 -6.48 -35.68
CA ALA A 415 36.09 -5.06 -35.95
C ALA A 415 35.21 -4.24 -36.94
N VAL A 416 34.85 -3.03 -36.50
CA VAL A 416 35.18 -1.79 -37.25
C VAL A 416 35.69 -0.71 -36.28
N THR A 417 36.96 -0.39 -36.45
CA THR A 417 37.71 0.71 -35.85
C THR A 417 37.23 2.07 -36.36
N GLN A 418 36.91 3.01 -35.47
CA GLN A 418 37.09 4.43 -35.75
C GLN A 418 37.77 5.12 -34.56
N THR A 419 39.09 5.23 -34.71
CA THR A 419 39.98 6.14 -34.03
C THR A 419 39.52 7.59 -34.22
N THR A 420 39.39 8.35 -33.14
CA THR A 420 39.76 9.78 -33.16
C THR A 420 40.40 10.13 -31.83
N ALA A 421 41.73 10.19 -31.87
CA ALA A 421 42.55 10.79 -30.83
C ALA A 421 42.58 12.30 -31.07
N VAL A 422 42.37 13.09 -30.01
CA VAL A 422 42.94 14.43 -29.90
C VAL A 422 43.52 14.55 -28.50
N ALA A 423 44.86 14.45 -28.45
CA ALA A 423 45.66 14.87 -27.33
C ALA A 423 45.84 16.39 -27.38
N ALA A 424 45.76 17.05 -26.23
CA ALA A 424 46.45 18.30 -25.98
C ALA A 424 46.92 18.33 -24.52
N GLN A 425 48.22 18.55 -24.38
CA GLN A 425 49.03 18.47 -23.18
C GLN A 425 49.16 19.84 -22.49
N THR A 426 49.18 19.78 -21.15
CA THR A 426 50.06 20.54 -20.23
C THR A 426 49.91 22.06 -20.09
N GLN A 427 49.58 22.52 -18.87
CA GLN A 427 50.50 23.39 -18.11
C GLN A 427 50.18 23.46 -16.61
N THR A 428 51.23 23.19 -15.83
CA THR A 428 51.40 23.27 -14.38
C THR A 428 51.73 24.70 -13.97
N THR A 429 51.15 25.19 -12.86
CA THR A 429 51.85 26.12 -11.96
C THR A 429 51.46 25.83 -10.51
N ALA A 430 52.44 25.45 -9.70
CA ALA A 430 52.39 25.40 -8.25
C ALA A 430 52.92 26.71 -7.67
N VAL A 431 52.34 27.19 -6.57
CA VAL A 431 53.04 28.00 -5.56
C VAL A 431 52.51 27.64 -4.17
N THR A 432 53.45 27.49 -3.23
CA THR A 432 53.37 26.87 -1.90
C THR A 432 53.34 27.91 -0.77
N THR A 433 52.75 27.55 0.39
CA THR A 433 53.08 27.97 1.81
C THR A 433 52.87 29.45 2.21
N ALA A 434 52.59 29.86 3.46
CA ALA A 434 52.60 29.29 4.82
C ALA A 434 51.64 30.13 5.72
N SER A 435 50.91 29.53 6.66
CA SER A 435 51.12 29.49 8.13
C SER A 435 51.04 30.80 8.93
N ASP A 436 50.19 30.72 9.97
CA ASP A 436 50.34 31.22 11.35
C ASP A 436 49.54 32.41 11.92
N ALA A 437 49.06 32.12 13.14
CA ALA A 437 48.84 32.96 14.32
C ALA A 437 47.45 33.60 14.61
N GLN A 438 46.72 32.84 15.43
CA GLN A 438 45.91 33.15 16.62
C GLN A 438 45.84 34.57 17.28
N MET A 439 44.71 34.72 18.01
CA MET A 439 44.32 35.66 19.11
C MET A 439 43.89 37.07 18.68
N THR A 440 42.71 37.60 19.07
CA THR A 440 42.32 37.90 20.46
C THR A 440 40.81 38.21 20.56
N GLN A 441 40.25 37.96 21.75
CA GLN A 441 38.89 38.30 22.21
C GLN A 441 38.60 39.81 22.23
N THR A 442 37.34 40.21 21.97
CA THR A 442 36.71 41.36 22.63
C THR A 442 35.23 41.11 22.86
N SER A 443 34.82 41.17 24.14
CA SER A 443 33.44 41.15 24.62
C SER A 443 32.80 42.53 24.40
N THR A 444 31.55 42.55 23.96
CA THR A 444 30.63 43.64 24.33
C THR A 444 29.22 43.09 24.54
N ALA A 445 28.76 43.17 25.79
CA ALA A 445 27.39 42.91 26.18
C ALA A 445 26.46 44.02 25.65
N VAL A 446 25.27 43.64 25.18
CA VAL A 446 24.09 44.51 25.13
C VAL A 446 22.93 43.75 25.74
N GLN A 447 22.32 44.39 26.74
CA GLN A 447 21.18 43.91 27.51
C GLN A 447 19.92 43.74 26.66
N ASP A 448 19.27 42.61 26.92
CA ASP A 448 17.87 42.41 27.27
C ASP A 448 16.78 43.29 26.60
N GLY A 449 15.92 42.59 25.88
CA GLY A 449 14.69 43.08 25.26
C GLY A 449 13.75 41.91 25.04
N THR A 450 13.36 41.24 26.13
CA THR A 450 12.35 40.18 26.16
C THR A 450 11.01 40.64 25.57
N LEU A 451 10.59 39.98 24.49
CA LEU A 451 9.19 39.77 24.13
C LEU A 451 8.98 38.25 24.04
N PRO A 452 8.12 37.63 24.86
CA PRO A 452 7.96 36.18 24.88
C PRO A 452 7.08 35.76 23.69
N ASN A 453 7.69 35.51 22.53
CA ASN A 453 7.01 34.92 21.38
C ASN A 453 7.20 33.40 21.32
N VAL A 454 6.99 32.74 22.47
CA VAL A 454 6.86 31.28 22.53
C VAL A 454 5.41 30.98 22.86
N LEU A 455 4.68 30.43 21.89
CA LEU A 455 3.34 29.86 22.11
C LEU A 455 3.42 28.92 23.32
N THR A 456 2.64 29.16 24.37
CA THR A 456 2.65 28.28 25.54
C THR A 456 2.25 26.86 25.13
N PRO A 457 2.71 25.81 25.85
CA PRO A 457 2.33 24.42 25.56
C PRO A 457 0.82 24.20 25.45
N GLU A 458 0.02 24.97 26.21
CA GLU A 458 -1.44 24.97 26.11
C GLU A 458 -1.97 25.58 24.81
N GLN A 459 -1.37 26.69 24.35
CA GLN A 459 -1.72 27.30 23.06
C GLN A 459 -1.39 26.36 21.90
N LEU A 460 -0.24 25.67 21.97
CA LEU A 460 0.15 24.67 20.98
C LEU A 460 -0.80 23.46 20.97
N LYS A 461 -1.24 22.99 22.15
CA LYS A 461 -2.24 21.92 22.27
C LYS A 461 -3.58 22.33 21.66
N ARG A 462 -4.05 23.56 21.91
CA ARG A 462 -5.29 24.09 21.32
C ARG A 462 -5.20 24.22 19.80
N ILE A 463 -4.09 24.73 19.26
CA ILE A 463 -3.86 24.82 17.82
C ILE A 463 -3.85 23.42 17.18
N LYS A 464 -3.15 22.45 17.80
CA LYS A 464 -3.17 21.05 17.34
C LYS A 464 -4.58 20.46 17.32
N MET A 465 -5.41 20.72 18.33
CA MET A 465 -6.81 20.27 18.36
C MET A 465 -7.67 20.92 17.26
N ILE A 466 -7.48 22.20 16.98
CA ILE A 466 -8.19 22.91 15.90
C ILE A 466 -7.78 22.36 14.53
N VAL A 467 -6.47 22.14 14.32
CA VAL A 467 -5.96 21.55 13.07
C VAL A 467 -6.48 20.12 12.89
N LEU A 468 -6.47 19.30 13.94
CA LEU A 468 -7.03 17.95 13.93
C LEU A 468 -8.52 17.96 13.59
N SER A 469 -9.28 18.88 14.20
CA SER A 469 -10.71 19.06 13.95
C SER A 469 -10.97 19.39 12.48
N ILE A 470 -10.23 20.35 11.90
CA ILE A 470 -10.35 20.70 10.49
C ILE A 470 -9.97 19.52 9.58
N ALA A 471 -8.90 18.79 9.91
CA ALA A 471 -8.48 17.61 9.14
C ALA A 471 -9.57 16.52 9.12
N VAL A 472 -10.20 16.25 10.26
CA VAL A 472 -11.34 15.30 10.36
C VAL A 472 -12.52 15.78 9.51
N LEU A 473 -12.84 17.08 9.53
CA LEU A 473 -13.92 17.63 8.70
C LEU A 473 -13.64 17.48 7.21
N ILE A 474 -12.39 17.69 6.79
CA ILE A 474 -11.97 17.50 5.39
C ILE A 474 -12.06 16.02 4.99
N LEU A 475 -11.65 15.10 5.86
CA LEU A 475 -11.76 13.66 5.61
C LEU A 475 -13.21 13.20 5.50
N LEU A 476 -14.09 13.67 6.38
CA LEU A 476 -15.53 13.40 6.30
C LEU A 476 -16.14 13.96 5.01
N ALA A 477 -15.75 15.17 4.61
CA ALA A 477 -16.19 15.77 3.36
C ALA A 477 -15.67 15.00 2.13
N ALA A 478 -14.42 14.52 2.16
CA ALA A 478 -13.82 13.72 1.08
C ALA A 478 -14.47 12.32 0.98
N GLY A 479 -14.69 11.65 2.11
CA GLY A 479 -15.39 10.37 2.15
C GLY A 479 -16.83 10.49 1.65
N TYR A 480 -17.54 11.53 2.07
CA TYR A 480 -18.87 11.83 1.56
C TYR A 480 -18.86 12.14 0.05
N TYR A 481 -17.87 12.91 -0.43
CA TYR A 481 -17.70 13.18 -1.85
C TYR A 481 -17.47 11.89 -2.66
N ALA A 482 -16.65 10.96 -2.15
CA ALA A 482 -16.42 9.66 -2.79
C ALA A 482 -17.71 8.82 -2.87
N VAL A 483 -18.50 8.77 -1.79
CA VAL A 483 -19.82 8.12 -1.78
C VAL A 483 -20.76 8.76 -2.79
N HIS A 484 -20.81 10.10 -2.83
CA HIS A 484 -21.60 10.85 -3.80
C HIS A 484 -21.20 10.53 -5.25
N CYS A 485 -19.90 10.50 -5.56
CA CYS A 485 -19.39 10.09 -6.87
C CYS A 485 -19.71 8.63 -7.21
N ARG A 486 -19.65 7.72 -6.23
CA ARG A 486 -19.98 6.30 -6.42
C ARG A 486 -21.46 6.12 -6.78
N ILE A 487 -22.36 6.81 -6.08
CA ILE A 487 -23.82 6.76 -6.34
C ILE A 487 -24.14 7.26 -7.75
N ILE A 488 -23.58 8.41 -8.14
CA ILE A 488 -23.79 8.98 -9.47
C ILE A 488 -23.21 8.06 -10.55
N SER A 489 -22.03 7.50 -10.30
CA SER A 489 -21.40 6.57 -11.25
C SER A 489 -22.21 5.29 -11.43
N ARG A 490 -22.77 4.72 -10.35
CA ARG A 490 -23.65 3.54 -10.42
C ARG A 490 -24.94 3.85 -11.16
N ARG A 491 -25.59 5.00 -10.86
CA ARG A 491 -26.77 5.46 -11.61
C ARG A 491 -26.50 5.59 -13.09
N ASN A 492 -25.43 6.31 -13.44
CA ASN A 492 -25.12 6.60 -14.83
C ASN A 492 -24.76 5.33 -15.61
N ARG A 493 -24.12 4.34 -14.97
CA ARG A 493 -23.91 3.01 -15.55
C ARG A 493 -25.22 2.27 -15.81
N ALA A 494 -26.16 2.27 -14.86
CA ALA A 494 -27.46 1.62 -15.03
C ALA A 494 -28.30 2.26 -16.15
N MET A 495 -28.27 3.59 -16.28
CA MET A 495 -28.96 4.31 -17.37
C MET A 495 -28.32 4.12 -18.75
N HIS A 496 -27.09 3.60 -18.82
CA HIS A 496 -26.34 3.33 -20.05
C HIS A 496 -25.88 1.87 -20.11
N ASP A 497 -26.71 0.96 -19.58
CA ASP A 497 -26.46 -0.48 -19.66
C ASP A 497 -26.42 -0.95 -21.13
N ARG A 498 -25.67 -2.02 -21.39
CA ARG A 498 -25.63 -2.65 -22.72
C ARG A 498 -26.99 -3.23 -23.12
N ASN A 499 -27.84 -3.58 -22.17
CA ASN A 499 -29.20 -4.03 -22.42
C ASN A 499 -30.16 -2.82 -22.51
N PRO A 500 -30.76 -2.54 -23.68
CA PRO A 500 -31.62 -1.36 -23.87
C PRO A 500 -32.86 -1.38 -22.98
N ASN A 501 -33.43 -2.57 -22.71
CA ASN A 501 -34.58 -2.69 -21.82
C ASN A 501 -34.22 -2.28 -20.39
N HIS A 502 -33.06 -2.74 -19.90
CA HIS A 502 -32.58 -2.40 -18.56
C HIS A 502 -32.23 -0.91 -18.45
N ALA A 503 -31.55 -0.35 -19.46
CA ALA A 503 -31.22 1.07 -19.52
C ALA A 503 -32.47 1.96 -19.48
N ALA A 504 -33.49 1.66 -20.30
CA ALA A 504 -34.75 2.42 -20.29
C ALA A 504 -35.49 2.32 -18.95
N GLN A 505 -35.56 1.13 -18.36
CA GLN A 505 -36.21 0.93 -17.05
C GLN A 505 -35.50 1.70 -15.94
N ALA A 506 -34.16 1.66 -15.90
CA ALA A 506 -33.36 2.41 -14.92
C ALA A 506 -33.52 3.93 -15.08
N SER A 507 -33.51 4.43 -16.32
CA SER A 507 -33.74 5.84 -16.62
C SER A 507 -35.16 6.30 -16.27
N TYR A 508 -36.17 5.48 -16.52
CA TYR A 508 -37.55 5.78 -16.15
C TYR A 508 -37.76 5.78 -14.63
N HIS A 509 -37.16 4.82 -13.92
CA HIS A 509 -37.19 4.80 -12.46
C HIS A 509 -36.59 6.10 -11.87
N PHE A 510 -35.50 6.59 -12.45
CA PHE A 510 -34.92 7.88 -12.04
C PHE A 510 -35.88 9.06 -12.30
N ILE A 511 -36.62 9.05 -13.42
CA ILE A 511 -37.69 10.03 -13.71
C ILE A 511 -38.79 9.97 -12.65
N VAL A 512 -39.28 8.78 -12.30
CA VAL A 512 -40.32 8.59 -11.27
C VAL A 512 -39.85 9.14 -9.92
N GLN A 513 -38.61 8.84 -9.51
CA GLN A 513 -38.02 9.39 -8.28
C GLN A 513 -37.96 10.93 -8.30
N MET A 514 -37.58 11.51 -9.43
CA MET A 514 -37.55 12.98 -9.60
C MET A 514 -38.92 13.62 -9.51
N LEU A 515 -39.94 12.95 -10.07
CA LEU A 515 -41.34 13.39 -10.00
C LEU A 515 -41.90 13.24 -8.57
N ALA A 516 -41.56 12.16 -7.87
CA ALA A 516 -41.92 11.95 -6.47
C ALA A 516 -41.35 13.06 -5.56
N MET A 517 -40.11 13.52 -5.80
CA MET A 517 -39.52 14.68 -5.11
C MET A 517 -40.29 16.00 -5.33
N ARG A 518 -41.18 16.05 -6.34
CA ARG A 518 -42.09 17.17 -6.60
C ARG A 518 -43.52 16.89 -6.11
N GLY A 519 -43.74 15.81 -5.36
CA GLY A 519 -45.05 15.39 -4.86
C GLY A 519 -45.92 14.70 -5.92
N ILE A 520 -45.35 14.28 -7.04
CA ILE A 520 -46.05 13.57 -8.11
C ILE A 520 -45.75 12.08 -7.94
N GLU A 521 -46.53 11.42 -7.11
CA GLU A 521 -46.40 9.98 -6.86
C GLU A 521 -47.18 9.15 -7.88
N GLN A 522 -46.63 7.97 -8.21
CA GLN A 522 -47.24 6.99 -9.12
C GLN A 522 -48.36 6.17 -8.44
N ASN A 523 -48.41 6.16 -7.11
CA ASN A 523 -49.27 5.31 -6.29
C ASN A 523 -50.67 5.06 -6.88
N GLN A 524 -50.95 3.79 -7.21
CA GLN A 524 -52.21 3.25 -7.74
C GLN A 524 -52.67 3.73 -9.13
N LEU A 525 -51.87 4.54 -9.83
CA LEU A 525 -52.18 4.99 -11.19
C LEU A 525 -51.59 4.03 -12.23
N THR A 526 -52.27 3.89 -13.37
CA THR A 526 -51.66 3.25 -14.54
C THR A 526 -50.50 4.11 -15.04
N HIS A 527 -49.58 3.51 -15.82
CA HIS A 527 -48.44 4.25 -16.39
C HIS A 527 -48.89 5.40 -17.30
N ASP A 528 -50.07 5.29 -17.93
CA ASP A 528 -50.65 6.33 -18.79
C ASP A 528 -51.27 7.46 -17.96
N ASP A 529 -52.05 7.11 -16.92
CA ASP A 529 -52.64 8.11 -16.01
C ASP A 529 -51.56 8.85 -15.22
N PHE A 530 -50.52 8.14 -14.80
CA PHE A 530 -49.35 8.74 -14.15
C PHE A 530 -48.61 9.68 -15.11
N ALA A 531 -48.38 9.28 -16.36
CA ALA A 531 -47.71 10.12 -17.35
C ALA A 531 -48.51 11.40 -17.65
N GLU A 532 -49.85 11.31 -17.75
CA GLU A 532 -50.72 12.46 -17.94
C GLU A 532 -50.70 13.42 -16.74
N LYS A 533 -50.82 12.88 -15.52
CA LYS A 533 -50.70 13.65 -14.28
C LYS A 533 -49.33 14.33 -14.16
N ALA A 534 -48.26 13.61 -14.51
CA ALA A 534 -46.90 14.11 -14.47
C ALA A 534 -46.66 15.20 -15.52
N GLU A 535 -47.21 15.07 -16.74
CA GLU A 535 -47.13 16.11 -17.77
C GLU A 535 -47.91 17.38 -17.41
N ALA A 536 -49.07 17.23 -16.78
CA ALA A 536 -49.84 18.36 -16.30
C ALA A 536 -49.12 19.12 -15.16
N ALA A 537 -48.45 18.39 -14.28
CA ALA A 537 -47.81 18.96 -13.08
C ALA A 537 -46.34 19.39 -13.29
N CYS A 538 -45.61 18.76 -14.21
CA CYS A 538 -44.18 19.00 -14.45
C CYS A 538 -43.93 19.64 -15.83
N LYS A 539 -43.80 20.97 -15.86
CA LYS A 539 -43.51 21.75 -17.08
C LYS A 539 -42.02 21.82 -17.44
N LEU A 540 -41.18 21.00 -16.80
CA LEU A 540 -39.72 21.02 -16.99
C LEU A 540 -39.24 20.24 -18.21
N LEU A 541 -40.11 19.40 -18.78
CA LEU A 541 -39.87 18.69 -20.03
C LEU A 541 -40.83 19.20 -21.11
N PRO A 542 -40.46 19.06 -22.40
CA PRO A 542 -41.38 19.35 -23.51
C PRO A 542 -42.69 18.56 -23.39
N LYS A 543 -43.81 19.16 -23.82
CA LYS A 543 -45.12 18.50 -23.83
C LYS A 543 -45.06 17.19 -24.62
N GLY A 544 -45.67 16.12 -24.10
CA GLY A 544 -45.63 14.78 -24.69
C GLY A 544 -44.39 13.95 -24.36
N ARG A 545 -43.36 14.51 -23.70
CA ARG A 545 -42.11 13.79 -23.42
C ARG A 545 -42.29 12.72 -22.36
N ILE A 546 -43.06 12.97 -21.29
CA ILE A 546 -43.26 11.98 -20.20
C ILE A 546 -44.13 10.84 -20.70
N ARG A 547 -45.16 11.15 -21.51
CA ARG A 547 -45.99 10.15 -22.17
C ARG A 547 -45.18 9.27 -23.13
N SER A 548 -44.31 9.88 -23.93
CA SER A 548 -43.41 9.15 -24.84
C SER A 548 -42.47 8.19 -24.10
N VAL A 549 -41.83 8.61 -23.00
CA VAL A 549 -40.95 7.71 -22.24
C VAL A 549 -41.71 6.62 -21.50
N SER A 550 -42.93 6.91 -21.02
CA SER A 550 -43.81 5.92 -20.39
C SER A 550 -44.17 4.79 -21.37
N ALA A 551 -44.50 5.15 -22.61
CA ALA A 551 -44.81 4.19 -23.66
C ALA A 551 -43.60 3.30 -24.02
N ILE A 552 -42.40 3.90 -24.17
CA ILE A 552 -41.16 3.15 -24.44
C ILE A 552 -40.85 2.14 -23.31
N VAL A 553 -41.09 2.52 -22.06
CA VAL A 553 -40.82 1.65 -20.90
C VAL A 553 -41.86 0.55 -20.77
N GLN A 554 -43.13 0.82 -21.08
CA GLN A 554 -44.13 -0.25 -21.19
C GLN A 554 -43.74 -1.25 -22.30
N GLU A 555 -43.27 -0.76 -23.45
CA GLU A 555 -42.80 -1.62 -24.54
C GLU A 555 -41.59 -2.46 -24.11
N SER A 556 -40.65 -1.90 -23.34
CA SER A 556 -39.49 -2.66 -22.84
C SER A 556 -39.84 -3.79 -21.87
N VAL A 557 -41.01 -3.72 -21.23
CA VAL A 557 -41.51 -4.73 -20.28
C VAL A 557 -42.42 -5.75 -20.96
N PHE A 558 -43.28 -5.33 -21.89
CA PHE A 558 -44.35 -6.16 -22.45
C PHE A 558 -44.10 -6.65 -23.88
N SER A 559 -43.13 -6.08 -24.61
CA SER A 559 -42.80 -6.51 -25.97
C SER A 559 -41.95 -7.79 -25.97
N ARG A 560 -42.25 -8.72 -26.90
CA ARG A 560 -41.42 -9.91 -27.14
C ARG A 560 -40.08 -9.59 -27.80
N SER A 561 -40.00 -8.50 -28.55
CA SER A 561 -38.79 -8.09 -29.27
C SER A 561 -37.93 -7.10 -28.48
N GLY A 562 -38.40 -6.62 -27.33
CA GLY A 562 -37.76 -5.53 -26.58
C GLY A 562 -37.79 -4.20 -27.32
N ILE A 563 -37.01 -3.23 -26.83
CA ILE A 563 -36.85 -1.90 -27.43
C ILE A 563 -35.45 -1.72 -28.03
N THR A 564 -35.30 -0.71 -28.89
CA THR A 564 -34.01 -0.38 -29.52
C THR A 564 -33.10 0.43 -28.59
N ASN A 565 -31.81 0.48 -28.90
CA ASN A 565 -30.86 1.38 -28.20
C ASN A 565 -31.25 2.85 -28.36
N GLU A 566 -31.80 3.24 -29.53
CA GLU A 566 -32.27 4.60 -29.78
C GLU A 566 -33.43 4.97 -28.84
N ASP A 567 -34.32 4.02 -28.56
CA ASP A 567 -35.43 4.23 -27.64
C ASP A 567 -34.97 4.30 -26.18
N ALA A 568 -33.98 3.48 -25.78
CA ALA A 568 -33.36 3.58 -24.48
C ALA A 568 -32.66 4.94 -24.27
N GLU A 569 -31.94 5.43 -25.29
CA GLU A 569 -31.30 6.75 -25.28
C GLU A 569 -32.31 7.90 -25.17
N LYS A 570 -33.50 7.78 -25.78
CA LYS A 570 -34.57 8.78 -25.61
C LYS A 570 -35.02 8.89 -24.15
N VAL A 571 -35.10 7.77 -23.43
CA VAL A 571 -35.50 7.74 -22.02
C VAL A 571 -34.39 8.28 -21.12
N SER A 572 -33.12 7.89 -21.34
CA SER A 572 -31.98 8.42 -20.58
C SER A 572 -31.80 9.93 -20.77
N ALA A 573 -31.92 10.42 -22.01
CA ALA A 573 -31.86 11.84 -22.32
C ALA A 573 -32.98 12.64 -21.63
N ALA A 574 -34.20 12.09 -21.55
CA ALA A 574 -35.30 12.73 -20.83
C ALA A 574 -35.02 12.80 -19.32
N ALA A 575 -34.41 11.76 -18.74
CA ALA A 575 -34.02 11.74 -17.34
C ALA A 575 -32.95 12.80 -17.04
N GLU A 576 -31.92 12.92 -17.89
CA GLU A 576 -30.88 13.94 -17.74
C GLU A 576 -31.41 15.37 -17.91
N GLN A 577 -32.30 15.58 -18.88
CA GLN A 577 -32.97 16.88 -19.08
C GLN A 577 -33.78 17.29 -17.86
N LEU A 578 -34.57 16.36 -17.30
CA LEU A 578 -35.37 16.62 -16.11
C LEU A 578 -34.47 16.94 -14.90
N ALA A 579 -33.39 16.17 -14.69
CA ALA A 579 -32.43 16.42 -13.63
C ALA A 579 -31.78 17.81 -13.74
N LYS A 580 -31.34 18.17 -14.95
CA LYS A 580 -30.72 19.48 -15.24
C LYS A 580 -31.71 20.63 -15.02
N ALA A 581 -32.94 20.50 -15.51
CA ALA A 581 -33.99 21.50 -15.35
C ALA A 581 -34.37 21.69 -13.87
N MET A 582 -34.53 20.60 -13.12
CA MET A 582 -34.80 20.64 -11.67
C MET A 582 -33.68 21.32 -10.89
N TYR A 583 -32.42 21.07 -11.25
CA TYR A 583 -31.28 21.73 -10.61
C TYR A 583 -31.22 23.22 -10.96
N GLN A 584 -31.51 23.60 -12.21
CA GLN A 584 -31.49 25.00 -12.65
C GLN A 584 -32.58 25.84 -11.96
N GLU A 585 -33.80 25.31 -11.82
CA GLU A 585 -34.95 25.96 -11.16
C GLU A 585 -34.75 26.13 -9.64
N ALA A 586 -33.91 25.29 -9.01
CA ALA A 586 -33.74 25.28 -7.56
C ALA A 586 -33.01 26.54 -7.01
N LYS A 587 -33.48 27.03 -5.86
CA LYS A 587 -32.78 28.05 -5.04
C LYS A 587 -31.45 27.49 -4.51
N THR A 588 -30.49 28.36 -4.16
CA THR A 588 -29.12 27.97 -3.75
C THR A 588 -29.07 26.90 -2.66
N THR A 589 -29.92 26.99 -1.64
CA THR A 589 -30.03 25.99 -0.56
C THR A 589 -30.58 24.65 -1.07
N LYS A 590 -31.58 24.68 -1.96
CA LYS A 590 -32.16 23.49 -2.59
C LYS A 590 -31.22 22.86 -3.63
N LYS A 591 -30.36 23.63 -4.28
CA LYS A 591 -29.30 23.13 -5.18
C LYS A 591 -28.30 22.26 -4.43
N LEU A 592 -27.87 22.69 -3.23
CA LEU A 592 -26.99 21.89 -2.38
C LEU A 592 -27.67 20.58 -1.95
N TRP A 593 -28.95 20.64 -1.56
CA TRP A 593 -29.72 19.44 -1.23
C TRP A 593 -29.89 18.49 -2.43
N LEU A 594 -30.25 19.00 -3.61
CA LEU A 594 -30.41 18.18 -4.81
C LEU A 594 -29.09 17.53 -5.25
N ARG A 595 -27.99 18.29 -5.20
CA ARG A 595 -26.66 17.76 -5.57
C ARG A 595 -26.17 16.77 -4.52
N TRP A 596 -25.99 17.22 -3.30
CA TRP A 596 -25.27 16.45 -2.30
C TRP A 596 -26.15 15.38 -1.66
N VAL A 597 -27.38 15.71 -1.25
CA VAL A 597 -28.27 14.80 -0.51
C VAL A 597 -29.04 13.86 -1.44
N LYS A 598 -29.55 14.36 -2.56
CA LYS A 598 -30.32 13.54 -3.53
C LYS A 598 -29.49 13.03 -4.71
N HIS A 599 -28.18 13.31 -4.73
CA HIS A 599 -27.25 12.83 -5.76
C HIS A 599 -27.71 13.10 -7.20
N LEU A 600 -28.47 14.18 -7.43
CA LEU A 600 -29.15 14.43 -8.70
C LEU A 600 -28.16 14.71 -9.83
N ILE A 601 -27.13 15.50 -9.55
CA ILE A 601 -26.09 15.92 -10.50
C ILE A 601 -24.72 15.78 -9.81
N ARG A 602 -23.67 15.57 -10.61
CA ARG A 602 -22.28 15.50 -10.18
C ARG A 602 -21.76 16.83 -9.64
#